data_AF-A0A970XMZ2-F1
#
_entry.id   AF-A0A970XMZ2-F1
#
_cell.length_a   1.000
_cell.length_b   1.000
_cell.length_c   1.000
_cell.angle_alpha   90.00
_cell.angle_beta   90.00
_cell.angle_gamma   90.00
#
_symmetry.space_group_name_H-M   'P 1'
#
loop_
_entity.id
_entity.type
_entity.pdbx_description
1 polymer ?
#
loop_
_entity_poly.entity_id
_entity_poly.type
_entity_poly.pdbx_seq_one_letter_code
_entity_poly.pdbx_strand_id
1 'polypeptide(L)'
;MESIKRTVLEVIYAVLPIILIIYILQFSVLSLPIDDVIQFTIGMILISTGLIIFLLGIHLGLLAIGEDIGTKITLFGNLWIIILCGFLVGFVVTVAEPDVRVLATQFDMVTGGTISKSTLIISIALGVGIFVALALVRIIKSIPIR
;
A
#
# COMPACT_ATOMS: atom_id res chain seq x y z
N MET A 1 17.24 3.75 17.77
CA MET A 1 18.07 4.23 16.63
C MET A 1 18.03 3.29 15.43
N GLU A 2 17.95 1.97 15.63
CA GLU A 2 17.86 0.99 14.51
C GLU A 2 16.59 1.15 13.66
N SER A 3 15.42 1.39 14.27
CA SER A 3 14.16 1.60 13.55
C SER A 3 14.20 2.82 12.59
N ILE A 4 14.90 3.89 12.98
CA ILE A 4 15.07 5.08 12.13
C ILE A 4 15.95 4.74 10.92
N LYS A 5 17.11 4.10 11.14
CA LYS A 5 18.00 3.69 10.05
C LYS A 5 17.29 2.76 9.06
N ARG A 6 16.49 1.82 9.58
CA ARG A 6 15.72 0.89 8.76
C ARG A 6 14.64 1.60 7.93
N THR A 7 13.82 2.44 8.56
CA THR A 7 12.77 3.20 7.85
C THR A 7 13.37 4.09 6.74
N VAL A 8 14.51 4.74 7.02
CA VAL A 8 15.22 5.55 6.02
C VAL A 8 15.68 4.71 4.83
N LEU A 9 16.26 3.53 5.08
CA LEU A 9 16.67 2.63 4.00
C LEU A 9 15.46 2.12 3.21
N GLU A 10 14.37 1.73 3.87
CA GLU A 10 13.13 1.29 3.21
C GLU A 10 12.59 2.36 2.25
N VAL A 11 12.53 3.63 2.69
CA VAL A 11 12.07 4.73 1.82
C VAL A 11 13.05 4.96 0.67
N ILE A 12 14.36 5.00 0.91
CA ILE A 12 15.34 5.20 -0.15
C ILE A 12 15.23 4.08 -1.19
N TYR A 13 15.16 2.81 -0.78
CA TYR A 13 15.02 1.70 -1.72
C TYR A 13 13.68 1.70 -2.47
N ALA A 14 12.60 2.20 -1.87
CA ALA A 14 11.31 2.33 -2.55
C ALA A 14 11.30 3.47 -3.57
N VAL A 15 11.94 4.60 -3.26
CA VAL A 15 11.88 5.81 -4.09
C VAL A 15 12.98 5.83 -5.16
N LEU A 16 14.15 5.26 -4.90
CA LEU A 16 15.29 5.27 -5.81
C LEU A 16 14.98 4.71 -7.21
N PRO A 17 14.26 3.59 -7.39
CA PRO A 17 13.94 3.07 -8.73
C PRO A 17 13.09 4.06 -9.54
N ILE A 18 12.17 4.75 -8.88
CA ILE A 18 11.29 5.77 -9.49
C ILE A 18 12.11 6.98 -9.91
N ILE A 19 13.04 7.43 -9.06
CA ILE A 19 13.97 8.51 -9.41
C ILE A 19 14.80 8.12 -10.64
N LEU A 20 15.38 6.92 -10.63
CA LEU A 20 16.24 6.44 -11.71
C LEU A 20 15.49 6.36 -13.04
N ILE A 21 14.28 5.79 -13.05
CA ILE A 21 13.51 5.67 -14.30
C ILE A 21 13.15 7.05 -14.85
N ILE A 22 12.78 8.00 -14.00
CA ILE A 22 12.45 9.36 -14.42
C ILE A 22 13.68 10.07 -14.99
N TYR A 23 14.85 9.94 -14.37
CA TYR A 23 16.08 10.53 -14.92
C TYR A 23 16.50 9.88 -16.25
N ILE A 24 16.39 8.55 -16.38
CA ILE A 24 16.65 7.86 -17.65
C ILE A 24 15.72 8.40 -18.74
N LEU A 25 14.42 8.51 -18.45
CA LEU A 25 13.44 9.05 -19.38
C LEU A 25 13.69 10.53 -19.70
N GLN A 26 14.11 11.33 -18.72
CA GLN A 26 14.47 12.73 -18.89
C GLN A 26 15.61 12.91 -19.89
N PHE A 27 16.68 12.13 -19.76
CA PHE A 27 17.85 12.22 -20.67
C PHE A 27 17.63 11.54 -22.01
N SER A 28 16.73 10.56 -22.11
CA SER A 28 16.51 9.80 -23.34
C SER A 28 15.36 10.30 -24.22
N VAL A 29 14.22 10.70 -23.63
CA VAL A 29 12.95 10.89 -24.36
C VAL A 29 12.30 12.23 -24.07
N LEU A 30 12.26 12.65 -22.80
CA LEU A 30 11.46 13.78 -22.35
C LEU A 30 12.11 15.13 -22.66
N SER A 31 13.44 15.24 -22.56
CA SER A 31 14.20 16.47 -22.83
C SER A 31 13.59 17.74 -22.22
N LEU A 32 13.07 17.65 -20.99
CA LEU A 32 12.44 18.79 -20.31
C LEU A 32 13.44 19.93 -20.01
N PRO A 33 12.96 21.18 -19.93
CA PRO A 33 13.71 22.30 -19.39
C PRO A 33 14.37 22.00 -18.04
N ILE A 34 15.52 22.62 -17.77
CA ILE A 34 16.26 22.41 -16.53
C ILE A 34 15.45 22.79 -15.29
N ASP A 35 14.56 23.78 -15.41
CA ASP A 35 13.70 24.24 -14.33
C ASP A 35 12.77 23.13 -13.83
N ASP A 36 12.20 22.34 -14.75
CA ASP A 36 11.31 21.22 -14.41
C ASP A 36 12.08 20.09 -13.71
N VAL A 37 13.32 19.82 -14.13
CA VAL A 37 14.19 18.82 -13.51
C VAL A 37 14.58 19.23 -12.09
N ILE A 38 14.87 20.52 -11.88
CA ILE A 38 15.17 21.06 -10.55
C ILE A 38 13.93 20.96 -9.66
N GLN A 39 12.75 21.35 -10.16
CA GLN A 39 11.49 21.24 -9.42
C GLN A 39 11.19 19.78 -9.03
N PHE A 40 11.35 18.85 -9.97
CA PHE A 40 11.23 17.42 -9.69
C PHE A 40 12.19 16.97 -8.59
N THR A 41 13.46 17.35 -8.68
CA THR A 41 14.49 16.98 -7.69
C THR A 41 14.14 17.46 -6.29
N ILE A 42 13.72 18.71 -6.16
CA ILE A 42 13.29 19.29 -4.89
C ILE A 42 12.05 18.54 -4.36
N GLY A 43 11.08 18.26 -5.23
CA GLY A 43 9.89 17.49 -4.89
C GLY A 43 10.24 16.09 -4.38
N MET A 44 11.17 15.39 -5.02
CA MET A 44 11.63 14.07 -4.59
C MET A 44 12.27 14.09 -3.21
N ILE A 45 13.09 15.08 -2.90
CA ILE A 45 13.70 15.25 -1.58
C ILE A 45 12.60 15.48 -0.53
N LEU A 46 11.66 16.40 -0.81
CA LEU A 46 10.59 16.75 0.11
C LEU A 46 9.67 15.55 0.39
N ILE A 47 9.27 14.81 -0.65
CA ILE A 47 8.45 13.60 -0.51
C ILE A 47 9.20 12.52 0.26
N SER A 48 10.49 12.28 -0.04
CA SER A 48 11.29 11.27 0.66
C SER A 48 11.40 11.59 2.15
N THR A 49 11.71 12.84 2.50
CA THR A 49 11.75 13.28 3.90
C THR A 49 10.38 13.18 4.57
N GLY A 50 9.30 13.59 3.88
CA GLY A 50 7.94 13.49 4.38
C GLY A 50 7.52 12.04 4.65
N LEU A 51 7.82 11.12 3.73
CA LEU A 51 7.56 9.68 3.89
C LEU A 51 8.34 9.07 5.05
N ILE A 52 9.61 9.45 5.25
CA ILE A 52 10.41 8.98 6.38
C ILE A 52 9.75 9.39 7.70
N ILE A 53 9.38 10.66 7.85
CA ILE A 53 8.73 11.17 9.07
C ILE A 53 7.37 10.51 9.28
N PHE A 54 6.59 10.36 8.21
CA PHE A 54 5.26 9.75 8.24
C PHE A 54 5.31 8.27 8.65
N LEU A 55 6.16 7.47 8.02
CA LEU A 55 6.31 6.04 8.34
C LEU A 55 6.86 5.83 9.75
N LEU A 56 7.79 6.67 10.19
CA LEU A 56 8.25 6.65 11.58
C LEU A 56 7.09 6.91 12.55
N GLY A 57 6.23 7.89 12.25
CA GLY A 57 5.03 8.17 13.03
C GLY A 57 4.03 7.01 13.05
N ILE A 58 3.82 6.34 11.91
CA ILE A 58 2.97 5.14 11.83
C ILE A 58 3.53 4.01 12.68
N HIS A 59 4.82 3.70 12.56
CA HIS A 59 5.46 2.61 13.28
C HIS A 59 5.38 2.80 14.80
N LEU A 60 5.59 4.04 15.28
CA LEU A 60 5.55 4.34 16.71
C LEU A 60 4.12 4.46 17.27
N GLY A 61 3.12 4.70 16.42
CA GLY A 61 1.74 4.92 16.83
C GLY A 61 0.79 3.85 16.29
N LEU A 62 0.30 4.07 15.08
CA LEU A 62 -0.79 3.30 14.48
C LEU A 62 -0.48 1.79 14.38
N LEU A 63 0.75 1.42 14.01
CA LEU A 63 1.13 0.02 13.83
C LEU A 63 1.15 -0.72 15.19
N ALA A 64 1.75 -0.12 16.21
CA ALA A 64 1.77 -0.68 17.57
C ALA A 64 0.36 -0.90 18.12
N ILE A 65 -0.55 0.06 17.90
CA ILE A 65 -1.95 -0.07 18.28
C ILE A 65 -2.63 -1.21 17.51
N GLY A 66 -2.36 -1.34 16.21
CA GLY A 66 -2.89 -2.40 15.37
C GLY A 66 -2.45 -3.80 15.83
N GLU A 67 -1.18 -3.96 16.20
CA GLU A 67 -0.62 -5.21 16.72
C GLU A 67 -1.23 -5.59 18.08
N ASP A 68 -1.39 -4.64 18.98
CA ASP A 68 -2.03 -4.84 20.28
C ASP A 68 -3.50 -5.28 20.12
N ILE A 69 -4.25 -4.60 19.24
CA ILE A 69 -5.64 -4.96 18.93
C ILE A 69 -5.69 -6.36 18.30
N GLY A 70 -4.82 -6.64 17.33
CA GLY A 70 -4.74 -7.95 16.67
C GLY A 70 -4.45 -9.09 17.65
N THR A 71 -3.50 -8.88 18.57
CA THR A 71 -3.15 -9.87 19.61
C THR A 71 -4.32 -10.12 20.56
N LYS A 72 -5.06 -9.08 20.94
CA LYS A 72 -6.27 -9.26 21.77
C LYS A 72 -7.39 -9.99 21.03
N ILE A 73 -7.55 -9.74 19.74
CA ILE A 73 -8.54 -10.43 18.91
C ILE A 73 -8.25 -11.94 18.85
N THR A 74 -6.98 -12.36 18.76
CA THR A 74 -6.62 -13.78 18.73
C THR A 74 -6.83 -14.47 20.08
N LEU A 75 -6.72 -13.75 21.20
CA LEU A 75 -6.95 -14.29 22.55
C LEU A 75 -8.41 -14.69 22.82
N PHE A 76 -9.39 -14.11 22.13
CA PHE A 76 -10.80 -14.52 22.29
C PHE A 76 -11.07 -15.96 21.81
N GLY A 77 -10.14 -16.59 21.09
CA GLY A 77 -10.19 -18.00 20.69
C GLY A 77 -11.23 -18.36 19.62
N ASN A 78 -12.11 -17.42 19.23
CA ASN A 78 -13.10 -17.66 18.19
C ASN A 78 -12.52 -17.38 16.79
N LEU A 79 -12.17 -18.46 16.09
CA LEU A 79 -11.64 -18.43 14.73
C LEU A 79 -12.49 -17.57 13.78
N TRP A 80 -13.82 -17.61 13.90
CA TRP A 80 -14.72 -16.85 13.02
C TRP A 80 -14.55 -15.34 13.16
N ILE A 81 -14.32 -14.85 14.38
CA ILE A 81 -14.11 -13.42 14.64
C ILE A 81 -12.81 -12.95 14.00
N ILE A 82 -11.74 -13.74 14.13
CA ILE A 82 -10.43 -13.42 13.55
C ILE A 82 -10.53 -13.33 12.02
N ILE A 83 -11.18 -14.30 11.39
CA ILE A 83 -11.39 -14.34 9.93
C ILE A 83 -12.23 -13.15 9.47
N LEU A 84 -13.34 -12.85 10.15
CA LEU A 84 -14.22 -11.76 9.78
C LEU A 84 -13.53 -10.40 9.94
N CYS A 85 -12.79 -10.18 11.03
CA CYS A 85 -12.01 -8.97 11.22
C CYS A 85 -10.95 -8.82 10.12
N GLY A 86 -10.21 -9.88 9.79
CA GLY A 86 -9.23 -9.84 8.71
C GLY A 86 -9.83 -9.54 7.35
N PHE A 87 -10.98 -10.17 7.03
CA PHE A 87 -11.74 -9.88 5.83
C PHE A 87 -12.13 -8.40 5.76
N LEU A 88 -12.71 -7.85 6.84
CA LEU A 88 -13.17 -6.48 6.89
C LEU A 88 -12.01 -5.48 6.78
N VAL A 89 -10.90 -5.70 7.49
CA VAL A 89 -9.71 -4.84 7.39
C VAL A 89 -9.15 -4.90 5.98
N GLY A 90 -8.97 -6.09 5.40
CA GLY A 90 -8.49 -6.25 4.03
C GLY A 90 -9.39 -5.54 3.01
N PHE A 91 -10.70 -5.75 3.12
CA PHE A 91 -11.69 -5.10 2.26
C PHE A 91 -11.64 -3.57 2.37
N VAL A 92 -11.70 -3.03 3.59
CA VAL A 92 -11.74 -1.58 3.83
C VAL A 92 -10.44 -0.92 3.39
N VAL A 93 -9.28 -1.53 3.66
CA VAL A 93 -7.98 -1.00 3.23
C VAL A 93 -7.92 -0.92 1.71
N THR A 94 -8.34 -1.96 0.99
CA THR A 94 -8.35 -1.94 -0.48
C THR A 94 -9.33 -0.92 -1.05
N VAL A 95 -10.52 -0.75 -0.44
CA VAL A 95 -11.45 0.32 -0.86
C VAL A 95 -10.86 1.70 -0.58
N ALA A 96 -10.13 1.85 0.53
CA ALA A 96 -9.50 3.09 0.95
C ALA A 96 -8.25 3.44 0.13
N GLU A 97 -7.68 2.48 -0.60
CA GLU A 97 -6.46 2.66 -1.39
C GLU A 97 -6.69 3.61 -2.59
N PRO A 98 -5.93 4.72 -2.68
CA PRO A 98 -6.08 5.68 -3.77
C PRO A 98 -5.71 5.08 -5.13
N ASP A 99 -4.71 4.20 -5.17
CA ASP A 99 -4.17 3.62 -6.40
C ASP A 99 -5.22 2.75 -7.11
N VAL A 100 -5.97 1.94 -6.34
CA VAL A 100 -7.09 1.14 -6.86
C VAL A 100 -8.19 2.03 -7.44
N ARG A 101 -8.46 3.19 -6.83
CA ARG A 101 -9.46 4.14 -7.34
C ARG A 101 -9.01 4.84 -8.63
N VAL A 102 -7.72 5.18 -8.73
CA VAL A 102 -7.14 5.75 -9.95
C VAL A 102 -7.21 4.72 -11.08
N LEU A 103 -6.81 3.47 -10.82
CA LEU A 103 -6.92 2.37 -11.78
C LEU A 103 -8.36 2.16 -12.25
N ALA A 104 -9.33 2.15 -11.32
CA ALA A 104 -10.75 1.99 -11.67
C ALA A 104 -11.28 3.13 -12.54
N THR A 105 -10.81 4.36 -12.30
CA THR A 105 -11.16 5.51 -13.14
C THR A 105 -10.55 5.38 -14.53
N GLN A 106 -9.31 4.91 -14.64
CA GLN A 106 -8.66 4.65 -15.93
C GLN A 106 -9.38 3.55 -16.72
N PHE A 107 -9.76 2.46 -16.05
CA PHE A 107 -10.52 1.37 -16.69
C PHE A 107 -11.90 1.82 -17.18
N ASP A 108 -12.61 2.64 -16.39
CA ASP A 108 -13.91 3.20 -16.77
C ASP A 108 -13.79 4.05 -18.06
N MET A 109 -12.77 4.91 -18.12
CA MET A 109 -12.48 5.75 -19.30
C MET A 109 -12.16 4.92 -20.55
N VAL A 110 -11.39 3.84 -20.41
CA VAL A 110 -10.98 2.99 -21.56
C VAL A 110 -12.11 2.07 -22.04
N THR A 111 -13.01 1.65 -21.15
CA THR A 111 -14.12 0.73 -21.50
C THR A 111 -15.42 1.44 -21.89
N GLY A 112 -15.41 2.78 -21.94
CA GLY A 112 -16.57 3.58 -22.32
C GLY A 112 -17.76 3.42 -21.37
N GLY A 113 -17.51 3.15 -20.08
CA GLY A 113 -18.57 2.99 -19.09
C GLY A 113 -19.20 1.58 -19.00
N THR A 114 -18.69 0.59 -19.72
CA THR A 114 -19.19 -0.80 -19.64
C THR A 114 -18.96 -1.39 -18.25
N ILE A 115 -17.83 -1.05 -17.61
CA ILE A 115 -17.50 -1.47 -16.24
C ILE A 115 -17.37 -0.19 -15.39
N SER A 116 -18.32 0.01 -14.48
CA SER A 116 -18.28 1.17 -13.59
C SER A 116 -17.11 1.11 -12.61
N LYS A 117 -16.56 2.27 -12.23
CA LYS A 117 -15.48 2.36 -11.23
C LYS A 117 -15.80 1.58 -9.94
N SER A 118 -17.04 1.68 -9.46
CA SER A 118 -17.48 1.10 -8.19
C SER A 118 -17.52 -0.42 -8.26
N THR A 119 -17.96 -0.97 -9.40
CA THR A 119 -17.96 -2.41 -9.64
C THR A 119 -16.55 -2.96 -9.57
N LEU A 120 -15.57 -2.29 -10.21
CA LEU A 120 -14.19 -2.74 -10.21
C LEU A 120 -13.58 -2.67 -8.80
N ILE A 121 -13.76 -1.55 -8.09
CA ILE A 121 -13.24 -1.37 -6.72
C ILE A 121 -13.80 -2.45 -5.78
N ILE A 122 -15.11 -2.66 -5.79
CA ILE A 122 -15.76 -3.66 -4.91
C ILE A 122 -15.29 -5.07 -5.27
N SER A 123 -15.16 -5.39 -6.56
CA SER A 123 -14.67 -6.70 -7.00
C SER A 123 -13.24 -6.97 -6.50
N ILE A 124 -12.34 -5.99 -6.63
CA ILE A 124 -10.96 -6.12 -6.14
C ILE A 124 -10.95 -6.24 -4.62
N ALA A 125 -11.68 -5.38 -3.91
CA ALA A 125 -11.75 -5.39 -2.45
C ALA A 125 -12.34 -6.69 -1.89
N LEU A 126 -13.36 -7.25 -2.53
CA LEU A 126 -13.90 -8.56 -2.17
C LEU A 126 -12.87 -9.67 -2.38
N GLY A 127 -12.18 -9.66 -3.52
CA GLY A 127 -11.11 -10.61 -3.80
C GLY A 127 -10.02 -10.56 -2.74
N VAL A 128 -9.45 -9.37 -2.49
CA VAL A 128 -8.41 -9.18 -1.47
C VAL A 128 -8.91 -9.58 -0.09
N GLY A 129 -10.10 -9.16 0.32
CA GLY A 129 -10.68 -9.54 1.62
C GLY A 129 -10.80 -11.06 1.79
N ILE A 130 -11.30 -11.77 0.77
CA ILE A 130 -11.40 -13.25 0.78
C ILE A 130 -10.01 -13.87 0.90
N PHE A 131 -9.02 -13.39 0.12
CA PHE A 131 -7.66 -13.93 0.18
C PHE A 131 -6.99 -13.66 1.53
N VAL A 132 -7.22 -12.51 2.16
CA VAL A 132 -6.74 -12.22 3.53
C VAL A 132 -7.38 -13.17 4.54
N ALA A 133 -8.70 -13.38 4.47
CA ALA A 133 -9.40 -14.36 5.30
C ALA A 133 -8.83 -15.78 5.15
N LEU A 134 -8.62 -16.22 3.91
CA LEU A 134 -8.00 -17.53 3.61
C LEU A 134 -6.56 -17.60 4.11
N ALA A 135 -5.78 -16.54 3.96
CA ALA A 135 -4.42 -16.46 4.48
C ALA A 135 -4.39 -16.60 6.01
N LEU A 136 -5.32 -15.97 6.73
CA LEU A 136 -5.45 -16.12 8.19
C LEU A 136 -5.83 -17.54 8.58
N VAL A 137 -6.78 -18.17 7.89
CA VAL A 137 -7.11 -19.60 8.13
C VAL A 137 -5.87 -20.46 7.98
N ARG A 138 -5.09 -20.22 6.93
CA ARG A 138 -3.86 -20.96 6.64
C ARG A 138 -2.80 -20.77 7.73
N ILE A 139 -2.57 -19.54 8.17
CA ILE A 139 -1.61 -19.21 9.23
C ILE A 139 -2.02 -19.87 10.54
N ILE A 140 -3.29 -19.76 10.93
CA ILE A 140 -3.78 -20.30 12.21
C ILE A 140 -3.77 -21.84 12.22
N LYS A 141 -4.04 -22.49 11.09
CA LYS A 141 -3.97 -23.95 10.95
C LYS A 141 -2.56 -24.46 10.61
N SER A 142 -1.56 -23.59 10.51
CA SER A 142 -0.17 -23.92 10.17
C SER A 142 -0.04 -24.83 8.94
N ILE A 143 -0.82 -24.57 7.89
CA ILE A 143 -0.82 -25.42 6.68
C ILE A 143 0.45 -25.09 5.87
N PRO A 144 1.37 -26.06 5.67
CA PRO A 144 2.62 -25.82 4.95
C PRO A 144 2.37 -25.65 3.44
N ILE A 145 3.13 -24.76 2.79
CA ILE A 145 3.26 -24.77 1.31
C ILE A 145 4.26 -25.88 1.00
N ARG A 146 3.79 -26.92 0.31
CA ARG A 146 4.66 -27.87 -0.36
C ARG A 146 4.98 -27.38 -1.77
#